data_AF-A0A5M5C2F8-F1
#
_entry.id   AF-A0A5M5C2F8-F1
#
_cell.length_a   1.000
_cell.length_b   1.000
_cell.length_c   1.000
_cell.angle_alpha   90.00
_cell.angle_beta   90.00
_cell.angle_gamma   90.00
#
_symmetry.space_group_name_H-M   'P 1'
#
loop_
_entity.id
_entity.type
_entity.pdbx_description
1 polymer ?
#
loop_
_entity_poly.entity_id
_entity_poly.type
_entity_poly.pdbx_seq_one_letter_code
_entity_poly.pdbx_strand_id
1 'polypeptide(L)'
;QKAWDLLNSVRTRAEATSITEANYDEMMSIRKKTHNLTFIDDSTPEGKFRTALYWERGFELAFEGQRKYDLIRWGVLGKALKLFGEISSVNQKENKPYPAYRNFTEGKHELFPIPLKEIQSNPKLNGMNNNGY
;
A
#
# COMPACT_ATOMS: atom_id res chain seq x y z
N GLN A 1 12.37 19.07 -6.13
CA GLN A 1 13.75 18.59 -6.37
C GLN A 1 14.24 17.58 -5.33
N LYS A 2 14.47 17.96 -4.05
CA LYS A 2 15.11 17.07 -3.05
C LYS A 2 14.47 15.68 -2.89
N ALA A 3 13.14 15.59 -2.98
CA ALA A 3 12.42 14.32 -2.84
C ALA A 3 12.76 13.33 -3.97
N TRP A 4 12.84 13.81 -5.22
CA TRP A 4 13.28 13.02 -6.37
C TRP A 4 14.74 12.59 -6.20
N ASP A 5 15.61 13.46 -5.71
CA ASP A 5 17.03 13.12 -5.48
C ASP A 5 17.16 11.98 -4.45
N LEU A 6 16.37 11.99 -3.38
CA LEU A 6 16.37 10.93 -2.36
C LEU A 6 15.82 9.61 -2.92
N LEU A 7 14.74 9.66 -3.70
CA LEU A 7 14.20 8.47 -4.37
C LEU A 7 15.21 7.88 -5.34
N ASN A 8 15.87 8.72 -6.13
CA ASN A 8 16.88 8.28 -7.09
C ASN A 8 18.16 7.80 -6.40
N SER A 9 18.49 8.24 -5.19
CA SER A 9 19.62 7.65 -4.45
C SER A 9 19.42 6.15 -4.16
N VAL A 10 18.17 5.73 -3.91
CA VAL A 10 17.79 4.31 -3.80
C VAL A 10 17.91 3.61 -5.15
N ARG A 11 17.33 4.19 -6.20
CA ARG A 11 17.36 3.60 -7.56
C ARG A 11 18.79 3.44 -8.08
N THR A 12 19.63 4.45 -7.91
CA THR A 12 21.05 4.41 -8.28
C THR A 12 21.81 3.34 -7.50
N ARG A 13 21.57 3.19 -6.19
CA ARG A 13 22.16 2.10 -5.39
C ARG A 13 21.79 0.72 -5.93
N ALA A 14 20.55 0.58 -6.43
CA ALA A 14 20.05 -0.65 -7.04
C ALA A 14 20.36 -0.76 -8.54
N GLU A 15 21.22 0.10 -9.10
CA GLU A 15 21.56 0.17 -10.53
C GLU A 15 20.35 0.33 -11.46
N ALA A 16 19.25 0.88 -10.94
CA ALA A 16 18.02 1.14 -11.68
C ALA A 16 18.03 2.55 -12.32
N THR A 17 17.40 2.67 -13.49
CA THR A 17 17.22 3.96 -14.18
C THR A 17 16.56 4.98 -13.27
N SER A 18 17.16 6.16 -13.12
CA SER A 18 16.57 7.26 -12.35
C SER A 18 15.23 7.72 -12.95
N ILE A 19 14.30 8.07 -12.08
CA ILE A 19 12.99 8.59 -12.47
C ILE A 19 12.93 10.10 -12.25
N THR A 20 12.32 10.79 -13.19
CA THR A 20 12.13 12.24 -13.23
C THR A 20 10.74 12.53 -13.76
N GLU A 21 10.30 13.78 -13.66
CA GLU A 21 9.01 14.18 -14.24
C GLU A 21 8.97 13.99 -15.77
N ALA A 22 10.11 14.14 -16.44
CA ALA A 22 10.22 14.03 -17.90
C ALA A 22 10.05 12.60 -18.42
N ASN A 23 10.51 11.58 -17.68
CA ASN A 23 10.40 10.17 -18.07
C ASN A 23 9.35 9.39 -17.27
N TYR A 24 8.62 10.06 -16.36
CA TYR A 24 7.64 9.41 -15.48
C TYR A 24 6.58 8.61 -16.25
N ASP A 25 5.99 9.20 -17.29
CA ASP A 25 4.87 8.57 -18.01
C ASP A 25 5.32 7.32 -18.79
N GLU A 26 6.52 7.36 -19.38
CA GLU A 26 7.15 6.20 -19.99
C GLU A 26 7.39 5.10 -18.95
N MET A 27 8.06 5.43 -17.84
CA MET A 27 8.41 4.46 -16.80
C MET A 27 7.19 3.85 -16.10
N MET A 28 6.10 4.60 -15.97
CA MET A 28 4.87 4.14 -15.30
C MET A 28 3.87 3.51 -16.26
N SER A 29 4.04 3.61 -17.58
CA SER A 29 3.10 3.12 -18.59
C SER A 29 2.67 1.65 -18.37
N ILE A 30 3.63 0.75 -18.20
CA ILE A 30 3.38 -0.69 -17.97
C ILE A 30 2.66 -0.92 -16.63
N ARG A 31 3.03 -0.16 -15.60
CA ARG A 31 2.41 -0.27 -14.27
C ARG A 31 0.98 0.26 -14.30
N LYS A 32 0.72 1.37 -14.97
CA LYS A 32 -0.65 1.90 -15.20
C LYS A 32 -1.51 0.89 -15.96
N LYS A 33 -0.94 0.18 -16.94
CA LYS A 33 -1.65 -0.85 -17.71
C LYS A 33 -2.01 -2.09 -16.90
N THR A 34 -1.11 -2.54 -16.01
CA THR A 34 -1.28 -3.80 -15.27
C THR A 34 -1.88 -3.62 -13.87
N HIS A 35 -1.58 -2.49 -13.22
CA HIS A 35 -1.87 -2.18 -11.83
C HIS A 35 -2.22 -0.69 -11.69
N ASN A 36 -3.31 -0.27 -12.33
CA ASN A 36 -3.74 1.14 -12.29
C ASN A 36 -4.10 1.57 -10.86
N LEU A 37 -3.29 2.44 -10.25
CA LEU A 37 -3.48 2.93 -8.89
C LEU A 37 -4.53 4.05 -8.86
N THR A 38 -5.81 3.71 -9.05
CA THR A 38 -6.93 4.67 -9.05
C THR A 38 -7.12 5.46 -7.76
N PHE A 39 -6.36 5.12 -6.71
CA PHE A 39 -6.38 5.74 -5.40
C PHE A 39 -5.20 6.69 -5.13
N ILE A 40 -4.30 6.88 -6.09
CA ILE A 40 -3.28 7.92 -6.07
C ILE A 40 -3.44 8.74 -7.35
N ASP A 41 -3.89 9.99 -7.21
CA ASP A 41 -3.93 10.93 -8.33
C ASP A 41 -2.50 11.34 -8.69
N ASP A 42 -2.12 11.07 -9.94
CA ASP A 42 -0.81 11.39 -10.51
C ASP A 42 -0.85 12.45 -11.61
N SER A 43 -1.95 13.21 -11.71
CA SER A 43 -2.09 14.35 -12.62
C SER A 43 -1.20 15.55 -12.25
N THR A 44 -0.76 15.61 -11.00
CA THR A 44 0.10 16.68 -10.45
C THR A 44 1.54 16.19 -10.25
N PRO A 45 2.56 17.08 -10.27
CA PRO A 45 3.95 16.71 -9.95
C PRO A 45 4.09 15.97 -8.61
N GLU A 46 3.37 16.41 -7.58
CA GLU A 46 3.35 15.76 -6.26
C GLU A 46 2.70 14.37 -6.33
N GLY A 47 1.65 14.24 -7.14
CA GLY A 47 0.99 12.98 -7.44
C GLY A 47 1.92 11.98 -8.12
N LYS A 48 2.63 12.42 -9.17
CA LYS A 48 3.66 11.62 -9.86
C LYS A 48 4.72 11.13 -8.89
N PHE A 49 5.22 12.01 -8.01
CA PHE A 49 6.18 11.62 -6.99
C PHE A 49 5.60 10.60 -6.00
N ARG A 50 4.37 10.80 -5.50
CA ARG A 50 3.71 9.85 -4.58
C ARG A 50 3.54 8.47 -5.22
N THR A 51 3.17 8.41 -6.50
CA THR A 51 3.07 7.16 -7.25
C THR A 51 4.43 6.48 -7.44
N ALA A 52 5.47 7.25 -7.78
CA ALA A 52 6.83 6.72 -7.87
C ALA A 52 7.31 6.15 -6.53
N LEU A 53 7.10 6.89 -5.43
CA LEU A 53 7.43 6.47 -4.08
C LEU A 53 6.66 5.21 -3.64
N TYR A 54 5.37 5.12 -3.97
CA TYR A 54 4.53 3.95 -3.66
C TYR A 54 5.14 2.67 -4.23
N TRP A 55 5.62 2.73 -5.47
CA TRP A 55 6.23 1.60 -6.13
C TRP A 55 7.65 1.33 -5.62
N GLU A 56 8.48 2.36 -5.47
CA GLU A 56 9.87 2.20 -5.03
C GLU A 56 9.95 1.52 -3.66
N ARG A 57 9.12 1.94 -2.70
CA ARG A 57 9.04 1.28 -1.40
C ARG A 57 8.54 -0.16 -1.48
N GLY A 58 7.73 -0.47 -2.48
CA GLY A 58 7.26 -1.83 -2.74
C GLY A 58 8.36 -2.75 -3.27
N PHE A 59 9.28 -2.24 -4.08
CA PHE A 59 10.42 -3.01 -4.58
C PHE A 59 11.54 -3.11 -3.56
N GLU A 60 11.92 -1.99 -2.96
CA GLU A 60 13.08 -1.92 -2.06
C GLU A 60 12.86 -2.72 -0.78
N LEU A 61 11.64 -2.68 -0.21
CA LEU A 61 11.34 -3.22 1.12
C LEU A 61 10.40 -4.44 1.05
N ALA A 62 10.42 -5.15 -0.08
CA ALA A 62 9.59 -6.31 -0.30
C ALA A 62 9.87 -7.38 0.76
N PHE A 63 8.82 -7.89 1.40
CA PHE A 63 8.91 -8.92 2.44
C PHE A 63 9.60 -8.49 3.76
N GLU A 64 9.81 -7.19 3.98
CA GLU A 64 10.41 -6.64 5.22
C GLU A 64 9.39 -6.08 6.22
N GLY A 65 8.10 -6.42 6.06
CA GLY A 65 7.03 -6.03 6.98
C GLY A 65 6.52 -4.59 6.84
N GLN A 66 7.14 -3.75 6.00
CA GLN A 66 6.79 -2.33 5.89
C GLN A 66 5.48 -2.09 5.13
N ARG A 67 5.20 -2.93 4.12
CA ARG A 67 4.16 -2.65 3.12
C ARG A 67 2.77 -2.45 3.72
N LYS A 68 2.37 -3.25 4.71
CA LYS A 68 1.05 -3.12 5.35
C LYS A 68 0.91 -1.74 6.02
N TYR A 69 1.91 -1.33 6.79
CA TYR A 69 1.88 -0.09 7.56
C TYR A 69 1.99 1.14 6.65
N ASP A 70 2.73 1.04 5.55
CA ASP A 70 2.75 2.08 4.51
C ASP A 70 1.35 2.33 3.92
N LEU A 71 0.65 1.26 3.56
CA LEU A 71 -0.68 1.37 2.98
C LEU A 71 -1.71 1.90 3.99
N ILE A 72 -1.57 1.56 5.28
CA ILE A 72 -2.41 2.08 6.37
C ILE A 72 -2.19 3.60 6.54
N ARG A 73 -0.93 4.04 6.71
CA ARG A 73 -0.64 5.46 6.94
C ARG A 73 -0.94 6.36 5.74
N TRP A 74 -0.99 5.77 4.54
CA TRP A 74 -1.45 6.46 3.33
C TRP A 74 -2.97 6.42 3.13
N GLY A 75 -3.71 5.64 3.93
CA GLY A 75 -5.17 5.52 3.80
C GLY A 75 -5.63 4.77 2.55
N VAL A 76 -4.82 3.84 2.04
CA VAL A 76 -5.08 3.13 0.77
C VAL A 76 -5.04 1.61 0.88
N LEU A 77 -4.95 1.05 2.09
CA LEU A 77 -4.85 -0.40 2.29
C LEU A 77 -6.02 -1.16 1.66
N GLY A 78 -7.27 -0.78 1.94
CA GLY A 78 -8.45 -1.46 1.37
C GLY A 78 -8.45 -1.43 -0.16
N LYS A 79 -8.26 -0.25 -0.75
CA LYS A 79 -8.18 -0.05 -2.20
C LYS A 79 -7.04 -0.85 -2.85
N ALA A 80 -5.86 -0.90 -2.22
CA ALA A 80 -4.74 -1.68 -2.70
C ALA A 80 -5.02 -3.20 -2.61
N LEU A 81 -5.53 -3.69 -1.48
CA LEU A 81 -5.89 -5.10 -1.33
C LEU A 81 -6.90 -5.52 -2.41
N LYS A 82 -7.92 -4.69 -2.65
CA LYS A 82 -8.94 -4.91 -3.69
C LYS A 82 -8.31 -5.00 -5.09
N LEU A 83 -7.57 -3.97 -5.50
CA LEU A 83 -6.89 -3.93 -6.81
C LEU A 83 -6.05 -5.19 -7.05
N PHE A 84 -5.14 -5.51 -6.12
CA PHE A 84 -4.23 -6.64 -6.30
C PHE A 84 -4.94 -7.99 -6.16
N GLY A 85 -6.01 -8.07 -5.35
CA GLY A 85 -6.77 -9.30 -5.16
C GLY A 85 -7.64 -9.68 -6.35
N GLU A 86 -8.22 -8.69 -7.03
CA GLU A 86 -9.07 -8.89 -8.21
C GLU A 86 -8.28 -9.30 -9.44
N ILE A 87 -7.07 -8.74 -9.64
CA ILE A 87 -6.22 -9.04 -10.81
C ILE A 87 -5.30 -10.25 -10.61
N SER A 88 -5.13 -10.71 -9.38
CA SER A 88 -4.18 -11.78 -9.05
C SER A 88 -4.53 -13.10 -9.76
N SER A 89 -3.55 -13.67 -10.47
CA SER A 89 -3.72 -14.94 -11.19
C SER A 89 -4.08 -16.11 -10.27
N VAL A 90 -3.66 -16.09 -9.00
CA VAL A 90 -4.02 -17.16 -8.05
C VAL A 90 -5.50 -17.12 -7.68
N ASN A 91 -6.14 -15.96 -7.78
CA ASN A 91 -7.57 -15.78 -7.49
C ASN A 91 -8.48 -15.93 -8.72
N GLN A 92 -7.93 -16.21 -9.90
CA GLN A 92 -8.70 -16.48 -11.12
C GLN A 92 -9.21 -17.93 -11.22
N LYS A 93 -8.76 -18.80 -10.30
CA LYS A 93 -9.23 -20.19 -10.18
C LYS A 93 -10.44 -20.27 -9.23
N GLU A 94 -11.10 -21.44 -9.21
CA GLU A 94 -12.22 -21.70 -8.31
C GLU A 94 -11.81 -21.50 -6.84
N ASN A 95 -10.66 -22.06 -6.46
CA ASN A 95 -10.04 -21.74 -5.18
C ASN A 95 -9.39 -20.35 -5.27
N LYS A 96 -9.77 -19.44 -4.37
CA LYS A 96 -9.30 -18.05 -4.28
C LYS A 96 -8.42 -17.88 -3.03
N PRO A 97 -7.16 -18.36 -3.06
CA PRO A 97 -6.30 -18.53 -1.89
C PRO A 97 -5.79 -17.21 -1.31
N TYR A 98 -6.03 -16.07 -1.95
CA TYR A 98 -5.75 -14.77 -1.39
C TYR A 98 -7.07 -14.10 -0.97
N PRO A 99 -7.58 -14.32 0.26
CA PRO A 99 -8.89 -13.85 0.70
C PRO A 99 -8.88 -12.42 1.25
N ALA A 100 -7.71 -11.82 1.48
CA ALA A 100 -7.59 -10.54 2.19
C ALA A 100 -8.43 -9.43 1.52
N TYR A 101 -8.46 -9.38 0.20
CA TYR A 101 -9.24 -8.38 -0.55
C TYR A 101 -10.76 -8.50 -0.38
N ARG A 102 -11.27 -9.67 0.03
CA ARG A 102 -12.69 -9.93 0.30
C ARG A 102 -13.04 -9.75 1.78
N ASN A 103 -12.10 -10.07 2.66
CA ASN A 103 -12.31 -10.06 4.10
C ASN A 103 -11.92 -8.71 4.74
N PHE A 104 -11.16 -7.87 4.04
CA PHE A 104 -10.80 -6.55 4.54
C PHE A 104 -12.03 -5.66 4.65
N THR A 105 -12.17 -4.94 5.76
CA THR A 105 -13.26 -4.02 6.03
C THR A 105 -12.63 -2.69 6.38
N GLU A 106 -12.84 -1.69 5.51
CA GLU A 106 -12.32 -0.34 5.72
C GLU A 106 -12.89 0.26 7.01
N GLY A 107 -12.03 0.94 7.77
CA GLY A 107 -12.34 1.51 9.08
C GLY A 107 -12.30 0.52 10.25
N LYS A 108 -12.03 -0.77 9.99
CA LYS A 108 -11.87 -1.81 11.02
C LYS A 108 -10.48 -2.43 10.97
N HIS A 109 -10.11 -3.04 9.84
CA HIS A 109 -8.93 -3.90 9.72
C HIS A 109 -7.59 -3.14 9.56
N GLU A 110 -7.62 -1.81 9.60
CA GLU A 110 -6.46 -0.93 9.71
C GLU A 110 -5.80 -1.03 11.09
N LEU A 111 -6.59 -1.31 12.14
CA LEU A 111 -6.11 -1.54 13.49
C LEU A 111 -6.35 -2.99 13.90
N PHE A 112 -5.49 -3.51 14.77
CA PHE A 112 -5.76 -4.79 15.43
C PHE A 112 -6.75 -4.60 16.58
N PRO A 113 -7.53 -5.62 16.96
CA PRO A 113 -8.34 -5.54 18.16
C PRO A 113 -7.43 -5.39 19.38
N ILE A 114 -7.89 -4.63 20.38
CA ILE A 114 -7.32 -4.68 21.71
C ILE A 114 -7.57 -6.09 22.26
N PRO A 115 -6.55 -6.81 22.77
CA PRO A 115 -6.75 -8.17 23.25
C PRO A 115 -7.80 -8.19 24.38
N LEU A 116 -8.75 -9.14 24.32
CA LEU A 116 -9.87 -9.22 25.27
C LEU A 116 -9.40 -9.23 26.74
N LYS A 117 -8.31 -9.93 27.02
CA LYS A 117 -7.71 -9.97 28.36
C LYS A 117 -7.30 -8.59 28.86
N GLU A 118 -6.73 -7.75 27.98
CA GLU A 118 -6.33 -6.38 28.33
C GLU A 118 -7.57 -5.53 28.62
N ILE A 119 -8.62 -5.63 27.78
CA ILE A 119 -9.91 -4.95 28.00
C ILE A 119 -10.52 -5.32 29.36
N GLN A 120 -10.53 -6.61 29.70
CA GLN A 120 -11.11 -7.10 30.96
C GLN A 120 -10.29 -6.72 32.19
N SER A 121 -8.96 -6.66 32.06
CA SER A 121 -8.06 -6.34 33.18
C SER A 121 -7.94 -4.84 33.47
N ASN A 122 -8.16 -3.99 32.47
CA ASN A 122 -7.96 -2.55 32.60
C ASN A 122 -9.31 -1.80 32.54
N PRO A 123 -9.89 -1.42 33.70
CA PRO A 123 -11.17 -0.71 33.72
C PRO A 123 -11.13 0.64 33.00
N LYS A 124 -9.94 1.26 32.81
CA LYS A 124 -9.80 2.52 32.07
C LYS A 124 -10.10 2.39 30.57
N LEU A 125 -10.11 1.17 30.03
CA LEU A 125 -10.55 0.91 28.67
C LEU A 125 -12.09 0.93 28.55
N ASN A 126 -12.83 0.93 29.66
CA ASN A 126 -14.29 0.98 29.71
C ASN A 126 -14.98 -0.09 28.85
N GLY A 127 -14.37 -1.27 28.70
CA GLY A 127 -14.90 -2.32 27.83
C GLY A 127 -14.84 -2.00 26.32
N MET A 128 -14.23 -0.88 25.93
CA MET A 128 -14.20 -0.42 24.55
C MET A 128 -13.06 -1.08 23.76
N ASN A 129 -13.33 -1.36 22.49
CA ASN A 129 -12.35 -1.85 21.53
C ASN A 129 -12.15 -0.82 20.40
N ASN A 130 -11.20 -1.10 19.51
CA ASN A 130 -11.05 -0.34 18.26
C ASN A 130 -12.29 -0.49 17.38
N ASN A 131 -12.53 0.51 16.52
CA ASN A 131 -13.74 0.56 15.68
C ASN A 131 -13.99 -0.76 14.92
N GLY A 132 -15.22 -1.27 15.01
CA GLY A 132 -15.65 -2.49 14.32
C GLY A 132 -15.25 -3.82 14.99
N TYR A 133 -14.57 -3.80 16.14
CA TYR A 133 -14.22 -4.98 16.94
C TYR A 133 -14.99 -5.07 18.26
#